data_AF-A0A1F6SE36-F1
#
_entry.id   AF-A0A1F6SE36-F1
#
_cell.length_a   1.000
_cell.length_b   1.000
_cell.length_c   1.000
_cell.angle_alpha   90.00
_cell.angle_beta   90.00
_cell.angle_gamma   90.00
#
_symmetry.space_group_name_H-M   'P 1'
#
loop_
_entity.id
_entity.type
_entity.pdbx_description
1 polymer ?
#
loop_
_entity_poly.entity_id
_entity_poly.type
_entity_poly.pdbx_seq_one_letter_code
_entity_poly.pdbx_strand_id
1 'polypeptide(L)'
;MVKKAPFALPLGLKEFIVKVAPYLVIIAAVFAVPAILLALGLSTAFAPVAMMGAYGWGFGAIVALIASAITLVIEVMAVPGLFKRTQKGWRLVFYATIVSLIGSILSVSGIIGGIIGAIIGWYILFQVKELYKN
;
A
#
# COMPACT_ATOMS: atom_id res chain seq x y z
N MET A 1 -14.48 10.08 -24.65
CA MET A 1 -13.57 11.05 -23.99
C MET A 1 -13.74 10.89 -22.49
N VAL A 2 -12.77 10.30 -21.79
CA VAL A 2 -12.85 10.17 -20.32
C VAL A 2 -12.66 11.56 -19.73
N LYS A 3 -13.70 12.09 -19.06
CA LYS A 3 -13.65 13.38 -18.37
C LYS A 3 -12.56 13.27 -17.29
N LYS A 4 -11.45 13.98 -17.48
CA LYS A 4 -10.35 14.05 -16.49
C LYS A 4 -10.95 14.48 -15.15
N ALA A 5 -10.42 13.95 -14.04
CA ALA A 5 -10.85 14.36 -12.71
C ALA A 5 -10.84 15.90 -12.61
N PRO A 6 -11.89 16.52 -12.01
CA PRO A 6 -12.11 17.97 -12.09
C PRO A 6 -10.99 18.79 -11.43
N PHE A 7 -10.16 18.16 -10.60
CA PHE A 7 -9.02 18.77 -9.94
C PHE A 7 -7.72 18.16 -10.47
N ALA A 8 -6.83 18.99 -10.99
CA ALA A 8 -5.46 18.64 -11.36
C ALA A 8 -4.50 19.34 -10.40
N LEU A 9 -3.52 18.60 -9.86
CA LEU A 9 -2.55 19.19 -8.94
C LEU A 9 -1.63 20.15 -9.70
N PRO A 10 -1.29 21.33 -9.14
CA PRO A 10 -0.32 22.24 -9.75
C PRO A 10 1.05 21.55 -9.87
N LEU A 11 1.82 21.92 -10.89
CA LEU A 11 3.10 21.26 -11.23
C LEU A 11 4.06 21.19 -10.03
N GLY A 12 4.21 22.28 -9.28
CA GLY A 12 5.09 22.33 -8.11
C GLY A 12 4.70 21.31 -7.02
N LEU A 13 3.40 21.05 -6.83
CA LEU A 13 2.93 20.03 -5.88
C LEU A 13 3.22 18.62 -6.39
N LYS A 14 3.06 18.37 -7.70
CA LYS A 14 3.43 17.07 -8.29
C LYS A 14 4.92 16.80 -8.12
N GLU A 15 5.77 17.79 -8.39
CA GLU A 15 7.22 17.67 -8.22
C GLU A 15 7.61 17.42 -6.76
N PHE A 16 6.96 18.11 -5.82
CA PHE A 16 7.15 17.89 -4.40
C PHE A 16 6.79 16.45 -4.00
N ILE A 17 5.63 15.93 -4.43
CA ILE A 17 5.21 14.56 -4.15
C ILE A 17 6.23 13.56 -4.67
N VAL A 18 6.70 13.71 -5.91
CA VAL A 18 7.70 12.79 -6.50
C VAL A 18 9.05 12.87 -5.77
N LYS A 19 9.44 14.05 -5.30
CA LYS A 19 10.66 14.25 -4.52
C LYS A 19 10.58 13.56 -3.15
N VAL A 20 9.40 13.57 -2.52
CA VAL A 20 9.19 13.05 -1.16
C VAL A 20 8.78 11.58 -1.15
N ALA A 21 8.18 11.06 -2.23
CA ALA A 21 7.71 9.68 -2.36
C ALA A 21 8.72 8.59 -1.95
N PRO A 22 10.02 8.61 -2.37
CA PRO A 22 10.98 7.60 -1.93
C PRO A 22 11.16 7.58 -0.40
N TYR A 23 11.17 8.76 0.23
CA TYR A 23 11.32 8.89 1.68
C TYR A 23 10.07 8.42 2.42
N LEU A 24 8.88 8.70 1.89
CA LEU A 24 7.63 8.20 2.47
C LEU A 24 7.60 6.68 2.47
N VAL A 25 8.05 6.04 1.38
CA VAL A 25 8.12 4.58 1.30
C VAL A 25 9.12 4.01 2.31
N ILE A 26 10.29 4.62 2.46
CA ILE A 26 11.29 4.18 3.45
C ILE A 26 10.71 4.30 4.87
N ILE A 27 10.09 5.44 5.20
CA ILE A 27 9.48 5.68 6.50
C ILE A 27 8.35 4.66 6.74
N ALA A 28 7.47 4.46 5.76
CA ALA A 28 6.41 3.47 5.83
C ALA A 28 6.97 2.06 6.06
N ALA A 29 8.04 1.68 5.36
CA ALA A 29 8.70 0.38 5.55
C ALA A 29 9.28 0.21 6.96
N VAL A 30 9.93 1.24 7.50
CA VAL A 30 10.49 1.23 8.87
C VAL A 30 9.41 1.02 9.92
N PHE A 31 8.21 1.58 9.74
CA PHE A 31 7.08 1.36 10.64
C PHE A 31 6.33 0.05 10.37
N ALA A 32 6.22 -0.35 9.10
CA ALA A 32 5.51 -1.55 8.68
C ALA A 32 6.21 -2.81 9.16
N VAL A 33 7.54 -2.86 9.17
CA VAL A 33 8.29 -4.05 9.62
C VAL A 33 7.95 -4.42 11.07
N PRO A 34 8.11 -3.54 12.08
CA PRO A 34 7.70 -3.85 13.46
C PRO A 34 6.19 -4.13 13.58
N ALA A 35 5.34 -3.41 12.85
CA ALA A 35 3.89 -3.62 12.91
C ALA A 35 3.48 -5.01 12.40
N ILE A 36 4.07 -5.46 11.28
CA ILE A 36 3.83 -6.79 10.72
C ILE A 36 4.35 -7.87 11.69
N LEU A 37 5.54 -7.69 12.27
CA LEU A 37 6.09 -8.64 13.24
C LEU A 37 5.25 -8.73 14.51
N LEU A 38 4.77 -7.60 15.03
CA LEU A 38 3.87 -7.55 16.17
C LEU A 38 2.54 -8.25 15.85
N ALA A 39 1.92 -7.93 14.71
CA ALA A 39 0.67 -8.54 14.28
C ALA A 39 0.82 -10.05 14.07
N LEU A 40 1.97 -10.51 13.56
CA LEU A 40 2.30 -11.92 13.47
C LEU A 40 2.41 -12.56 14.86
N GLY A 41 3.15 -11.95 15.78
CA GLY A 41 3.32 -12.45 17.16
C GLY A 41 2.01 -12.49 17.96
N LEU A 42 1.13 -11.51 17.79
CA LEU A 42 -0.20 -11.52 18.38
C LEU A 42 -1.06 -12.62 17.76
N SER A 43 -1.02 -12.79 16.44
CA SER A 43 -1.78 -13.82 15.74
C SER A 43 -1.38 -15.23 16.19
N THR A 44 -0.09 -15.47 16.45
CA THR A 44 0.39 -16.76 16.96
C THR A 44 0.06 -16.96 18.44
N ALA A 45 0.26 -15.95 19.29
CA ALA A 45 0.00 -16.02 20.72
C ALA A 45 -1.49 -16.28 21.03
N PHE A 46 -2.39 -15.68 20.26
CA PHE A 46 -3.84 -15.81 20.46
C PHE A 46 -4.49 -16.86 19.53
N ALA A 47 -3.71 -17.62 18.76
CA ALA A 47 -4.23 -18.69 17.89
C ALA A 47 -5.13 -19.70 18.63
N PRO A 48 -4.78 -20.20 19.84
CA PRO A 48 -5.62 -21.18 20.55
C PRO A 48 -6.99 -20.60 20.93
N VAL A 49 -7.05 -19.32 21.30
CA VAL A 49 -8.29 -18.61 21.64
C VAL A 49 -9.13 -18.38 20.39
N ALA A 50 -8.49 -18.04 19.26
CA ALA A 50 -9.16 -17.87 17.98
C ALA A 50 -9.83 -19.17 17.48
N MET A 51 -9.24 -20.34 17.78
CA MET A 51 -9.77 -21.65 17.42
C MET A 51 -10.99 -22.10 18.25
N MET A 52 -11.22 -21.53 19.44
CA MET A 52 -12.29 -21.97 20.35
C MET A 52 -13.66 -21.28 20.16
N GLY A 53 -13.83 -20.40 19.16
CA GLY A 53 -15.15 -19.82 18.90
C GLY A 53 -15.17 -18.51 18.11
N ALA A 54 -14.03 -17.87 17.86
CA ALA A 54 -13.95 -16.67 17.03
C ALA A 54 -13.86 -17.04 15.55
N TYR A 55 -14.96 -17.57 15.00
CA TYR A 55 -15.11 -17.88 13.58
C TYR A 55 -15.02 -16.58 12.76
N GLY A 56 -13.81 -16.14 12.42
CA GLY A 56 -13.58 -14.95 11.60
C GLY A 56 -12.25 -14.22 11.83
N TRP A 57 -11.69 -14.28 13.04
CA TRP A 57 -10.49 -13.48 13.34
C TRP A 57 -9.23 -14.05 12.65
N GLY A 58 -9.07 -15.37 12.62
CA GLY A 58 -7.88 -16.03 12.05
C GLY A 58 -7.71 -15.82 10.55
N PHE A 59 -8.74 -16.07 9.75
CA PHE A 59 -8.62 -16.00 8.29
C PHE A 59 -8.34 -14.57 7.79
N GLY A 60 -9.13 -13.59 8.23
CA GLY A 60 -8.95 -12.20 7.81
C GLY A 60 -7.61 -11.62 8.23
N ALA A 61 -7.14 -11.93 9.45
CA ALA A 61 -5.84 -11.48 9.94
C ALA A 61 -4.67 -12.09 9.15
N ILE A 62 -4.71 -13.41 8.87
CA ILE A 62 -3.67 -14.07 8.08
C ILE A 62 -3.60 -13.48 6.66
N VAL A 63 -4.75 -13.28 6.02
CA VAL A 63 -4.82 -12.67 4.69
C VAL A 63 -4.26 -11.26 4.70
N ALA A 64 -4.64 -10.44 5.68
CA ALA A 64 -4.14 -9.08 5.82
C ALA A 64 -2.62 -9.06 6.06
N LEU A 65 -2.09 -9.96 6.89
CA LEU A 65 -0.66 -10.11 7.16
C LEU A 65 0.13 -10.47 5.90
N ILE A 66 -0.33 -11.47 5.14
CA ILE A 66 0.31 -11.89 3.89
C ILE A 66 0.32 -10.74 2.87
N ALA A 67 -0.84 -10.09 2.68
CA ALA A 67 -0.93 -8.96 1.76
C ALA A 67 -0.02 -7.80 2.18
N SER A 68 0.06 -7.49 3.48
CA SER A 68 0.93 -6.44 4.01
C SER A 68 2.40 -6.76 3.79
N ALA A 69 2.80 -8.02 4.00
CA ALA A 69 4.19 -8.46 3.76
C ALA A 69 4.56 -8.35 2.27
N ILE A 70 3.69 -8.80 1.36
CA ILE A 70 3.94 -8.70 -0.09
C ILE A 70 3.99 -7.23 -0.51
N THR A 71 3.08 -6.40 -0.01
CA THR A 71 3.03 -4.96 -0.27
C THR A 71 4.35 -4.30 0.13
N LEU A 72 4.82 -4.55 1.35
CA LEU A 72 6.10 -4.04 1.86
C LEU A 72 7.28 -4.41 0.95
N VAL A 73 7.36 -5.68 0.53
CA VAL A 73 8.44 -6.13 -0.36
C VAL A 73 8.44 -5.36 -1.68
N ILE A 74 7.27 -5.21 -2.32
CA ILE A 74 7.13 -4.48 -3.58
C ILE A 74 7.49 -2.99 -3.40
N GLU A 75 7.06 -2.38 -2.29
CA GLU A 75 7.36 -0.99 -1.96
C GLU A 75 8.86 -0.75 -1.77
N VAL A 76 9.53 -1.61 -1.00
CA VAL A 76 10.99 -1.54 -0.81
C VAL A 76 11.72 -1.70 -2.14
N MET A 77 11.28 -2.63 -3.00
CA MET A 77 11.81 -2.79 -4.36
C MET A 77 11.59 -1.55 -5.25
N ALA A 78 10.54 -0.78 -5.00
CA ALA A 78 10.26 0.44 -5.76
C ALA A 78 11.22 1.58 -5.42
N VAL A 79 11.79 1.61 -4.20
CA VAL A 79 12.60 2.72 -3.68
C VAL A 79 13.71 3.19 -4.65
N PRO A 80 14.58 2.31 -5.19
CA PRO A 80 15.61 2.76 -6.13
C PRO A 80 15.02 3.37 -7.40
N GLY A 81 13.90 2.83 -7.88
CA GLY A 81 13.17 3.32 -9.03
C GLY A 81 12.50 4.67 -8.79
N LEU A 82 12.04 4.93 -7.55
CA LEU A 82 11.45 6.20 -7.14
C LEU A 82 12.50 7.31 -7.04
N PHE A 83 13.67 7.03 -6.45
CA PHE A 83 14.79 7.98 -6.45
C PHE A 83 15.21 8.38 -7.86
N LYS A 84 15.22 7.42 -8.79
CA LYS A 84 15.58 7.63 -10.20
C LYS A 84 14.41 8.13 -11.05
N ARG A 85 13.20 8.31 -10.47
CA ARG A 85 11.97 8.72 -11.16
C ARG A 85 11.65 7.88 -12.41
N THR A 86 11.84 6.57 -12.32
CA THR A 86 11.61 5.63 -13.43
C THR A 86 10.15 5.17 -13.51
N GLN A 87 9.66 4.86 -14.72
CA GLN A 87 8.32 4.28 -14.86
C GLN A 87 8.21 2.93 -14.16
N LYS A 88 9.28 2.14 -14.14
CA LYS A 88 9.32 0.87 -13.42
C LYS A 88 9.08 1.05 -11.92
N GLY A 89 9.71 2.05 -11.28
CA GLY A 89 9.47 2.37 -9.87
C GLY A 89 8.02 2.76 -9.60
N TRP A 90 7.44 3.63 -10.43
CA TRP A 90 6.03 4.00 -10.33
C TRP A 90 5.09 2.80 -10.47
N ARG A 91 5.37 1.88 -11.42
CA ARG A 91 4.59 0.66 -11.62
C ARG A 91 4.64 -0.26 -10.40
N LEU A 92 5.78 -0.38 -9.74
CA LEU A 92 5.90 -1.18 -8.51
C LEU A 92 5.04 -0.60 -7.40
N VAL A 93 5.07 0.72 -7.16
CA VAL A 93 4.18 1.34 -6.17
C VAL A 93 2.71 1.12 -6.53
N PHE A 94 2.34 1.25 -7.81
CA PHE A 94 0.98 0.93 -8.25
C PHE A 94 0.60 -0.53 -7.93
N TYR A 95 1.47 -1.49 -8.23
CA TYR A 95 1.21 -2.91 -7.90
C TYR A 95 1.11 -3.17 -6.41
N ALA A 96 1.93 -2.50 -5.58
CA ALA A 96 1.79 -2.55 -4.13
C ALA A 96 0.40 -2.10 -3.68
N THR A 97 -0.13 -0.98 -4.23
CA THR A 97 -1.48 -0.53 -3.90
C THR A 97 -2.59 -1.50 -4.33
N ILE A 98 -2.40 -2.23 -5.43
CA ILE A 98 -3.34 -3.28 -5.87
C ILE A 98 -3.32 -4.45 -4.88
N VAL A 99 -2.14 -4.93 -4.51
CA VAL A 99 -2.01 -6.04 -3.55
C VAL A 99 -2.64 -5.66 -2.20
N SER A 100 -2.38 -4.44 -1.72
CA SER A 100 -2.97 -3.91 -0.50
C SER A 100 -4.51 -3.84 -0.57
N LEU A 101 -5.07 -3.37 -1.68
CA LEU A 101 -6.52 -3.35 -1.90
C LEU A 101 -7.11 -4.77 -1.90
N ILE A 102 -6.49 -5.71 -2.62
CA ILE A 102 -6.94 -7.11 -2.67
C ILE A 102 -6.91 -7.71 -1.26
N GLY A 103 -5.84 -7.51 -0.50
CA GLY A 103 -5.73 -7.96 0.89
C GLY A 103 -6.81 -7.35 1.80
N SER A 104 -7.09 -6.07 1.63
CA SER A 104 -8.15 -5.36 2.37
C SER A 104 -9.54 -5.89 2.06
N ILE A 105 -9.80 -6.31 0.82
CA ILE A 105 -11.08 -6.90 0.40
C ILE A 105 -11.21 -8.32 0.94
N LEU A 106 -10.18 -9.16 0.75
CA LEU A 106 -10.19 -10.56 1.16
C LEU A 106 -10.20 -10.74 2.68
N SER A 107 -9.70 -9.76 3.44
CA SER A 107 -9.74 -9.76 4.91
C SER A 107 -11.13 -9.42 5.49
N VAL A 108 -12.09 -9.00 4.66
CA VAL A 108 -13.50 -8.66 4.96
C VAL A 108 -13.71 -7.47 5.92
N SER A 109 -12.84 -7.32 6.92
CA SER A 109 -12.82 -6.23 7.89
C SER A 109 -12.29 -4.90 7.35
N GLY A 110 -11.46 -4.95 6.30
CA GLY A 110 -10.75 -3.79 5.75
C GLY A 110 -11.37 -3.16 4.51
N ILE A 111 -12.53 -3.64 4.04
CA ILE A 111 -13.07 -3.30 2.70
C ILE A 111 -13.24 -1.78 2.52
N ILE A 112 -13.94 -1.12 3.44
CA ILE A 112 -14.28 0.30 3.31
C ILE A 112 -13.00 1.15 3.32
N GLY A 113 -12.12 0.92 4.30
CA GLY A 113 -10.86 1.64 4.42
C GLY A 113 -9.93 1.40 3.23
N GLY A 114 -9.83 0.15 2.76
CA GLY A 114 -9.03 -0.24 1.61
C GLY A 114 -9.48 0.43 0.32
N ILE A 115 -10.80 0.47 0.06
CA ILE A 115 -11.36 1.13 -1.13
C ILE A 115 -11.11 2.65 -1.08
N ILE A 116 -11.38 3.29 0.06
CA ILE A 116 -11.14 4.74 0.21
C ILE A 116 -9.65 5.06 0.02
N GLY A 117 -8.78 4.28 0.67
CA GLY A 117 -7.32 4.42 0.54
C GLY A 117 -6.85 4.23 -0.90
N ALA A 118 -7.38 3.23 -1.61
CA ALA A 118 -7.06 2.99 -3.02
C ALA A 118 -7.52 4.14 -3.92
N ILE A 119 -8.73 4.66 -3.73
CA ILE A 119 -9.25 5.78 -4.54
C ILE A 119 -8.36 7.02 -4.37
N ILE A 120 -8.05 7.40 -3.13
CA ILE A 120 -7.21 8.57 -2.83
C ILE A 120 -5.78 8.33 -3.33
N GLY A 121 -5.21 7.17 -3.02
CA GLY A 121 -3.85 6.81 -3.40
C GLY A 121 -3.67 6.78 -4.92
N TRP A 122 -4.61 6.16 -5.65
CA TRP A 122 -4.59 6.13 -7.10
C TRP A 122 -4.78 7.51 -7.71
N TYR A 123 -5.67 8.34 -7.16
CA TYR A 123 -5.80 9.72 -7.61
C TYR A 123 -4.44 10.44 -7.57
N ILE A 124 -3.73 10.40 -6.43
CA ILE A 124 -2.41 11.03 -6.30
C ILE A 124 -1.38 10.39 -7.24
N LEU A 125 -1.33 9.06 -7.28
CA LEU A 125 -0.36 8.29 -8.04
C LEU A 125 -0.49 8.50 -9.55
N PHE A 126 -1.72 8.61 -10.07
CA PHE A 126 -1.97 8.93 -11.47
C PHE A 126 -1.69 10.40 -11.80
N GLN A 127 -1.90 11.34 -10.87
CA GLN A 127 -1.57 12.75 -11.08
C GLN A 127 -0.08 12.99 -11.29
N VAL A 128 0.78 12.22 -10.60
CA VAL A 128 2.24 12.36 -10.69
C VAL A 128 2.90 11.46 -11.73
N LYS A 129 2.13 10.56 -12.37
CA LYS A 129 2.65 9.57 -13.34
C LYS A 129 3.52 10.19 -14.44
N GLU A 130 3.14 11.37 -14.94
CA GLU A 130 3.85 12.07 -16.02
C GLU A 130 5.29 12.51 -15.67
N LEU A 131 5.60 12.60 -14.37
CA LEU A 131 6.93 12.97 -13.88
C LEU A 131 7.87 11.76 -13.77
N TYR A 132 7.34 10.53 -13.90
CA TYR A 132 8.15 9.32 -13.98
C TYR A 132 8.43 8.99 -15.44
N LYS A 133 9.70 9.10 -15.83
CA LYS A 133 10.19 8.94 -17.20
C LYS A 133 11.26 7.86 -17.24
N ASN A 134 11.43 7.21 -18.39
CA ASN A 134 12.26 6.01 -18.62
C ASN A 134 11.58 4.69 -18.24
#